data_AF-A0A1V2IA36-F1
#
_entry.id   AF-A0A1V2IA36-F1
#
_cell.length_a   1.000
_cell.length_b   1.000
_cell.length_c   1.000
_cell.angle_alpha   90.00
_cell.angle_beta   90.00
_cell.angle_gamma   90.00
#
_symmetry.space_group_name_H-M   'P 1'
#
loop_
_entity.id
_entity.type
_entity.pdbx_description
1 polymer ?
#
loop_
_entity_poly.entity_id
_entity_poly.type
_entity_poly.pdbx_seq_one_letter_code
_entity_poly.pdbx_strand_id
1 'polypeptide(L)'
;MTSCLWKHAEGHDPVPAAHASRPYHVYDHEGEHLGSFTAWETAHEWAHLQVALSALPAPLEVEDRHRDSRRQVWADYCAPFPAPAETADTTGDNDNDGQAATAFAFTPPHPRRPS
;
A
#
# COMPACT_ATOMS: atom_id res chain seq x y z
N MET A 1 17.02 40.32 38.63
CA MET A 1 18.45 39.98 38.79
C MET A 1 18.50 38.53 39.27
N THR A 2 18.40 37.59 38.33
CA THR A 2 19.52 36.75 37.87
C THR A 2 19.82 35.63 38.86
N SER A 3 19.17 34.48 38.69
CA SER A 3 19.84 33.17 38.82
C SER A 3 18.88 32.04 38.47
N CYS A 4 19.03 31.47 37.27
CA CYS A 4 18.74 30.06 37.05
C CYS A 4 20.05 29.42 36.64
N LEU A 5 20.82 29.09 37.67
CA LEU A 5 22.00 28.24 37.61
C LEU A 5 21.52 26.81 37.33
N TRP A 6 21.42 26.42 36.06
CA TRP A 6 21.35 25.01 35.69
C TRP A 6 22.41 24.72 34.64
N LYS A 7 23.52 24.28 35.20
CA LYS A 7 24.63 23.55 34.62
C LYS A 7 24.12 22.41 33.74
N HIS A 8 24.44 22.45 32.44
CA HIS A 8 24.74 21.28 31.61
C HIS A 8 25.66 21.71 30.45
N ALA A 9 26.96 21.81 30.71
CA ALA A 9 27.89 21.06 29.88
C ALA A 9 27.64 19.59 30.28
N GLU A 10 27.61 18.57 29.44
CA GLU A 10 28.61 18.14 28.46
C GLU A 10 27.93 17.10 27.56
N GLY A 11 28.17 17.16 26.24
CA GLY A 11 28.28 15.93 25.42
C GLY A 11 27.01 15.12 25.14
N HIS A 12 26.02 15.70 24.49
CA HIS A 12 25.26 14.93 23.51
C HIS A 12 25.08 15.82 22.29
N ASP A 13 26.06 15.76 21.39
CA ASP A 13 25.80 16.06 19.99
C ASP A 13 24.57 15.21 19.63
N PRO A 14 23.41 15.79 19.27
CA PRO A 14 22.39 14.99 18.65
C PRO A 14 23.05 14.56 17.34
N VAL A 15 23.59 13.33 17.32
CA VAL A 15 23.91 12.62 16.07
C VAL A 15 22.75 12.98 15.17
N PRO A 16 22.97 13.66 14.02
CA PRO A 16 21.87 14.11 13.18
C PRO A 16 21.04 12.87 12.99
N ALA A 17 19.86 12.83 13.61
CA ALA A 17 19.01 11.66 13.63
C ALA A 17 18.74 11.48 12.16
N ALA A 18 19.52 10.62 11.51
CA ALA A 18 19.58 10.50 10.06
C ALA A 18 18.13 10.29 9.73
N HIS A 19 17.49 11.31 9.15
CA HIS A 19 16.04 11.43 9.10
C HIS A 19 15.59 10.10 8.52
N ALA A 20 15.13 9.18 9.37
CA ALA A 20 15.17 7.77 9.02
C ALA A 20 14.23 7.68 7.84
N SER A 21 14.79 7.51 6.66
CA SER A 21 14.03 7.66 5.44
C SER A 21 12.89 6.67 5.56
N ARG A 22 11.66 7.15 5.36
CA ARG A 22 10.46 6.33 5.38
C ARG A 22 10.04 6.09 3.94
N PRO A 23 10.79 5.28 3.16
CA PRO A 23 10.54 5.12 1.74
C PRO A 23 9.31 4.24 1.47
N TYR A 24 8.76 3.59 2.50
CA TYR A 24 7.66 2.66 2.33
C TYR A 24 6.37 3.35 2.68
N HIS A 25 5.58 3.67 1.67
CA HIS A 25 4.32 4.38 1.84
C HIS A 25 3.15 3.42 1.67
N VAL A 26 2.08 3.62 2.44
CA VAL A 26 0.84 2.88 2.29
C VAL A 26 -0.26 3.83 1.86
N TYR A 27 -1.00 3.41 0.85
CA TYR A 27 -2.10 4.14 0.25
C TYR A 27 -3.38 3.29 0.31
N ASP A 28 -4.52 3.97 0.30
CA ASP A 28 -5.82 3.33 0.09
C ASP A 28 -6.11 3.16 -1.43
N HIS A 29 -7.23 2.51 -1.77
CA HIS A 29 -7.67 2.32 -3.15
C HIS A 29 -7.99 3.62 -3.92
N GLU A 30 -8.29 4.72 -3.22
CA GLU A 30 -8.43 6.05 -3.83
C GLU A 30 -7.08 6.77 -4.00
N GLY A 31 -5.99 6.17 -3.53
CA GLY A 31 -4.66 6.74 -3.54
C GLY A 31 -4.40 7.70 -2.37
N GLU A 32 -5.25 7.72 -1.35
CA GLU A 32 -5.01 8.50 -0.14
C GLU A 32 -3.83 7.93 0.64
N HIS A 33 -2.89 8.78 1.04
CA HIS A 33 -1.73 8.37 1.80
C HIS A 33 -2.10 8.14 3.28
N LEU A 34 -1.99 6.90 3.73
CA LEU A 34 -2.38 6.46 5.06
C LEU A 34 -1.21 6.47 6.06
N GLY A 35 0.01 6.23 5.58
CA GLY A 35 1.18 6.22 6.45
C GLY A 35 2.49 5.89 5.75
N SER A 36 3.60 6.24 6.41
CA SER A 36 4.96 6.00 5.92
C SER A 36 5.79 5.24 6.96
N PHE A 37 6.58 4.27 6.51
CA PHE A 37 7.33 3.33 7.34
C PHE A 37 8.79 3.26 6.91
N THR A 38 9.66 2.88 7.84
CA THR A 38 11.11 2.73 7.64
C THR A 38 11.52 1.36 7.12
N ALA A 39 10.63 0.36 7.20
CA ALA A 39 10.87 -1.00 6.72
C ALA A 39 9.67 -1.50 5.90
N TRP A 40 9.95 -2.23 4.83
CA TRP A 40 8.94 -2.79 3.95
C TRP A 40 8.02 -3.76 4.70
N GLU A 41 8.61 -4.70 5.45
CA GLU A 41 7.90 -5.70 6.24
C GLU A 41 6.91 -5.05 7.21
N THR A 42 7.30 -3.98 7.90
CA THR A 42 6.42 -3.26 8.84
C THR A 42 5.24 -2.59 8.13
N ALA A 43 5.45 -1.97 6.97
CA ALA A 43 4.36 -1.40 6.17
C ALA A 43 3.38 -2.47 5.71
N HIS A 44 3.92 -3.60 5.28
CA HIS A 44 3.17 -4.72 4.73
C HIS A 44 2.34 -5.45 5.80
N GLU A 45 2.93 -5.72 6.98
CA GLU A 45 2.23 -6.27 8.14
C GLU A 45 1.13 -5.33 8.64
N TRP A 46 1.41 -4.01 8.71
CA TRP A 46 0.40 -3.02 9.08
C TRP A 46 -0.78 -3.05 8.11
N ALA A 47 -0.53 -3.11 6.80
CA ALA A 47 -1.59 -3.17 5.79
C ALA A 47 -2.45 -4.43 5.93
N HIS A 48 -1.84 -5.61 6.12
CA HIS A 48 -2.58 -6.85 6.38
C HIS A 48 -3.46 -6.74 7.63
N LEU A 49 -2.93 -6.17 8.72
CA LEU A 49 -3.69 -5.98 9.95
C LEU A 49 -4.88 -5.04 9.77
N GLN A 50 -4.72 -3.91 9.08
CA GLN A 50 -5.83 -2.97 8.87
C GLN A 50 -6.97 -3.60 8.05
N VAL A 51 -6.62 -4.34 7.00
CA VAL A 51 -7.60 -5.01 6.15
C VAL A 51 -8.25 -6.19 6.89
N ALA A 52 -7.48 -7.00 7.61
CA ALA A 52 -8.01 -8.13 8.39
C ALA A 52 -8.97 -7.69 9.50
N LEU A 53 -8.71 -6.53 10.11
CA LEU A 53 -9.58 -5.92 11.11
C LEU A 53 -10.77 -5.17 10.50
N SER A 54 -10.91 -5.16 9.17
CA SER A 54 -11.93 -4.39 8.44
C SER A 54 -11.92 -2.90 8.80
N ALA A 55 -10.77 -2.36 9.22
CA ALA A 55 -10.60 -0.96 9.58
C ALA A 55 -10.51 -0.07 8.33
N LEU A 56 -10.02 -0.62 7.22
CA LEU A 56 -9.87 0.06 5.93
C LEU A 56 -10.35 -0.84 4.78
N PRO A 57 -10.91 -0.25 3.70
CA PRO A 57 -11.29 -1.00 2.51
C PRO A 57 -10.06 -1.59 1.81
N ALA A 58 -10.21 -2.81 1.29
CA ALA A 58 -9.19 -3.50 0.51
C ALA A 58 -9.37 -3.24 -1.00
N PRO A 59 -8.30 -3.30 -1.82
CA PRO A 59 -6.90 -3.50 -1.43
C PRO A 59 -6.25 -2.24 -0.86
N LEU A 60 -5.29 -2.42 0.05
CA LEU A 60 -4.33 -1.36 0.39
C LEU A 60 -3.09 -1.49 -0.48
N GLU A 61 -2.47 -0.36 -0.81
CA GLU A 61 -1.33 -0.30 -1.70
C GLU A 61 -0.06 0.06 -0.93
N VAL A 62 0.95 -0.80 -0.98
CA VAL A 62 2.24 -0.54 -0.34
C VAL A 62 3.27 -0.25 -1.43
N GLU A 63 3.85 0.93 -1.39
CA GLU A 63 4.84 1.43 -2.34
C GLU A 63 6.23 1.46 -1.70
N ASP A 64 7.22 0.87 -2.38
CA ASP A 64 8.65 1.07 -2.12
C ASP A 64 9.19 2.16 -3.03
N ARG A 65 9.40 3.35 -2.46
CA ARG A 65 9.93 4.52 -3.15
C ARG A 65 11.39 4.38 -3.60
N HIS A 66 12.15 3.44 -3.05
CA HIS A 66 13.52 3.20 -3.52
C HIS A 66 13.57 2.41 -4.82
N ARG A 67 12.61 1.51 -5.01
CA ARG A 67 12.55 0.60 -6.16
C ARG A 67 11.42 0.94 -7.14
N ASP A 68 10.64 1.96 -6.83
CA ASP A 68 9.43 2.35 -7.58
C ASP A 68 8.48 1.14 -7.78
N SER A 69 8.39 0.29 -6.75
CA SER A 69 7.62 -0.95 -6.81
C SER A 69 6.44 -0.91 -5.87
N ARG A 70 5.25 -1.31 -6.34
CA ARG A 70 4.02 -1.28 -5.56
C ARG A 70 3.40 -2.68 -5.45
N ARG A 71 2.77 -2.96 -4.31
CA ARG A 71 2.00 -4.18 -4.06
C ARG A 71 0.62 -3.88 -3.52
N GLN A 72 -0.34 -4.72 -3.90
CA GLN A 72 -1.69 -4.70 -3.35
C GLN A 72 -1.83 -5.75 -2.26
N VAL A 73 -2.42 -5.36 -1.14
CA VAL A 73 -2.57 -6.16 0.06
C VAL A 73 -4.06 -6.32 0.39
N TRP A 74 -4.48 -7.59 0.48
CA TRP A 74 -5.77 -8.01 1.03
C TRP A 74 -5.53 -8.72 2.38
N ALA A 75 -6.59 -9.03 3.12
CA ALA A 75 -6.47 -9.73 4.41
C ALA A 75 -5.66 -11.03 4.30
N ASP A 76 -5.97 -11.85 3.30
CA ASP A 76 -5.45 -13.23 3.18
C ASP A 76 -4.32 -13.40 2.15
N TYR A 77 -4.11 -12.43 1.26
CA TYR A 77 -3.11 -12.54 0.20
C TYR A 77 -2.59 -11.18 -0.25
N CYS A 78 -1.48 -11.19 -0.98
CA CYS A 78 -0.93 -10.01 -1.63
C CYS A 78 -0.61 -10.31 -3.10
N ALA A 79 -0.71 -9.29 -3.95
CA ALA A 79 -0.41 -9.39 -5.37
C ALA A 79 0.50 -8.22 -5.80
N PRO A 80 1.30 -8.40 -6.86
CA PRO A 80 1.98 -7.26 -7.49
C PRO A 80 0.94 -6.26 -8.00
N PHE A 81 1.25 -4.97 -7.92
CA PHE A 81 0.40 -3.95 -8.53
C PHE A 81 0.32 -4.19 -10.05
N PRO A 82 -0.88 -4.17 -10.66
CA PRO A 82 -1.02 -4.44 -12.09
C PRO A 82 -0.21 -3.38 -12.85
N ALA A 83 0.69 -3.85 -13.73
CA ALA A 83 1.29 -2.94 -14.71
C ALA A 83 0.15 -2.27 -15.48
N PRO A 84 0.26 -0.97 -15.82
CA PRO A 84 -0.70 -0.37 -16.74
C PRO A 84 -0.74 -1.28 -17.96
N ALA A 85 -1.95 -1.76 -18.30
CA ALA A 85 -2.14 -2.56 -19.48
C ALA A 85 -1.65 -1.72 -20.66
N GLU A 86 -0.40 -1.93 -21.08
CA GLU A 86 0.00 -1.60 -22.43
C GLU A 86 -1.02 -2.34 -23.26
N THR A 87 -1.93 -1.58 -23.88
CA THR A 87 -2.85 -2.09 -24.87
C THR A 87 -2.05 -3.04 -25.73
N ALA A 88 -2.33 -4.34 -25.59
CA ALA A 88 -1.79 -5.34 -26.48
C ALA A 88 -2.38 -5.04 -27.85
N ASP A 89 -1.75 -4.10 -28.57
CA ASP A 89 -1.90 -3.95 -30.00
C ASP A 89 -1.26 -5.19 -30.60
N THR A 90 -2.07 -6.23 -30.73
CA THR A 90 -1.86 -7.25 -31.74
C THR A 90 -2.83 -6.92 -32.85
N THR A 91 -2.42 -6.01 -33.73
CA THR A 91 -2.86 -6.03 -35.12
C THR A 91 -2.60 -7.43 -35.68
N GLY A 92 -3.67 -8.22 -35.78
CA GLY A 92 -3.68 -9.57 -36.31
C GLY A 92 -5.07 -9.87 -36.85
N ASP A 93 -5.31 -9.39 -38.08
CA ASP A 93 -6.43 -9.75 -38.96
C ASP A 93 -6.65 -11.27 -38.94
N ASN A 94 -7.82 -11.69 -38.46
CA ASN A 94 -8.50 -12.90 -38.90
C ASN A 94 -9.96 -12.84 -38.43
N ASP A 95 -10.83 -12.46 -39.36
CA ASP A 95 -12.25 -12.79 -39.36
C ASP A 95 -12.43 -14.28 -39.02
N ASN A 96 -12.98 -14.59 -37.85
CA ASN A 96 -13.72 -15.83 -37.66
C ASN A 96 -14.82 -15.63 -36.61
N ASP A 97 -16.03 -15.82 -37.11
CA ASP A 97 -17.31 -15.77 -36.44
C ASP A 97 -17.36 -16.59 -35.15
N GLY A 98 -18.02 -16.03 -34.13
CA GLY A 98 -18.59 -16.81 -33.04
C GLY A 98 -17.89 -16.71 -31.68
N GLN A 99 -18.64 -16.14 -30.74
CA GLN A 99 -18.87 -16.67 -29.39
C GLN A 99 -18.42 -15.78 -28.21
N ALA A 100 -19.46 -15.19 -27.64
CA ALA A 100 -19.74 -15.01 -26.22
C ALA A 100 -18.98 -13.92 -25.44
N ALA A 101 -19.77 -12.90 -25.09
CA ALA A 101 -19.52 -11.98 -24.01
C ALA A 101 -19.22 -12.70 -22.68
N THR A 102 -18.15 -12.29 -22.00
CA THR A 102 -18.03 -12.41 -20.55
C THR A 102 -17.66 -11.06 -19.99
N ALA A 103 -18.70 -10.31 -19.63
CA ALA A 103 -18.60 -9.25 -18.64
C ALA A 103 -18.10 -9.87 -17.33
N PHE A 104 -16.85 -9.61 -16.95
CA PHE A 104 -16.35 -9.93 -15.61
C PHE A 104 -16.96 -8.92 -14.62
N ALA A 105 -18.22 -9.15 -14.25
CA ALA A 105 -18.85 -8.48 -13.12
C ALA A 105 -18.32 -9.12 -11.83
N PHE A 106 -17.42 -8.42 -11.15
CA PHE A 106 -16.94 -8.78 -9.82
C PHE A 106 -18.07 -8.49 -8.80
N THR A 107 -18.92 -9.49 -8.52
CA THR A 107 -20.00 -9.37 -7.52
C THR A 107 -19.48 -9.82 -6.15
N PRO A 108 -19.48 -8.97 -5.12
CA PRO A 108 -19.08 -9.36 -3.76
C PRO A 108 -20.11 -10.32 -3.11
N PRO A 109 -19.68 -11.28 -2.28
CA PRO A 109 -20.58 -12.23 -1.64
C PRO A 109 -21.43 -11.54 -0.55
N HIS A 110 -22.76 -11.72 -0.63
CA HIS A 110 -23.71 -11.21 0.37
C HIS A 110 -23.73 -12.12 1.62
N PRO A 111 -23.82 -11.58 2.85
CA PRO A 111 -23.94 -12.38 4.07
C PRO A 111 -25.33 -13.02 4.19
N ARG A 112 -25.37 -14.33 4.50
CA ARG A 112 -26.62 -15.05 4.78
C ARG A 112 -27.20 -14.63 6.13
N ARG A 113 -28.47 -14.21 6.18
CA ARG A 113 -29.24 -14.02 7.43
C ARG A 113 -29.61 -15.37 8.04
N PRO A 114 -29.56 -15.54 9.37
CA PRO A 114 -30.18 -16.68 10.05
C PRO A 114 -31.70 -16.49 10.20
N SER A 115 -32.41 -17.63 10.24
CA SER A 115 -33.87 -17.78 10.34
C SER A 115 -34.47 -17.32 11.66
#